data_AF-A0A409YC48-F1
#
_entry.id   AF-A0A409YC48-F1
#
_cell.length_a   1.000
_cell.length_b   1.000
_cell.length_c   1.000
_cell.angle_alpha   90.00
_cell.angle_beta   90.00
_cell.angle_gamma   90.00
#
_symmetry.space_group_name_H-M   'P 1'
#
loop_
_entity.id
_entity.type
_entity.pdbx_description
1 polymer ?
#
loop_
_entity_poly.entity_id
_entity_poly.type
_entity_poly.pdbx_seq_one_letter_code
_entity_poly.pdbx_strand_id
1 'polypeptide(L)'
;MPLSTFEDVLLRLSPPRLLLFFAELDIKAIVSLSKTSSALHSAYIFYAKQTWEPTKHFASWFEHPAAFRRLLARTNSVISGSFALQFFDRIYYPTSDMDIYLRVAGADEVCRWLTRQDYTYVQGNKTYPHVISRDRVHIDKAVRNMSSSLSPLLAVYNFERKIKLSTSETIVRHVQVIVVDTDPIEHILFDFHSTVVMNFITAERAVSIFPRSTFIDRLSYTSKVQEKALIEKPKWRIKYERRGFTFRDDTDSYSAVRNLICQTSILRSVQDKFSWQIPFPNEQTWNALPPPYGTLKIDYDFEVLVKDRNVVAKGCCIKVAEPYVWRFVALIIQRIIY
;
A
#
# COMPACT_ATOMS: atom_id res chain seq x y z
N MET A 1 -12.88 35.48 -16.09
CA MET A 1 -11.77 36.30 -15.54
C MET A 1 -10.57 36.15 -16.46
N PRO A 2 -9.81 37.22 -16.72
CA PRO A 2 -8.54 37.11 -17.46
C PRO A 2 -7.56 36.26 -16.65
N LEU A 3 -6.71 35.50 -17.35
CA LEU A 3 -5.62 34.74 -16.74
C LEU A 3 -4.61 35.72 -16.12
N SER A 4 -4.07 35.37 -14.95
CA SER A 4 -2.89 36.04 -14.40
C SER A 4 -1.65 35.77 -15.25
N THR A 5 -0.63 36.63 -15.15
CA THR A 5 0.66 36.43 -15.82
C THR A 5 1.26 35.05 -15.53
N PHE A 6 1.13 34.57 -14.29
CA PHE A 6 1.62 33.26 -13.89
C PHE A 6 0.88 32.12 -14.60
N GLU A 7 -0.44 32.20 -14.70
CA GLU A 7 -1.25 31.21 -15.41
C GLU A 7 -0.96 31.21 -16.92
N ASP A 8 -0.83 32.39 -17.53
CA ASP A 8 -0.51 32.51 -18.95
C ASP A 8 0.86 31.89 -19.27
N VAL A 9 1.88 32.12 -18.43
CA VAL A 9 3.20 31.48 -18.58
C VAL A 9 3.10 29.96 -18.45
N LEU A 10 2.43 29.44 -17.41
CA LEU A 10 2.31 28.00 -17.20
C LEU A 10 1.54 27.30 -18.33
N LEU A 11 0.44 27.88 -18.81
CA LEU A 11 -0.38 27.29 -19.87
C LEU A 11 0.30 27.34 -21.24
N ARG A 12 1.29 28.22 -21.43
CA ARG A 12 2.14 28.25 -22.64
C ARG A 12 3.29 27.23 -22.60
N LEU A 13 3.54 26.59 -21.46
CA LEU A 13 4.55 25.53 -21.40
C LEU A 13 4.14 24.35 -22.28
N SER A 14 5.11 23.75 -22.96
CA SER A 14 4.89 22.46 -23.61
C SER A 14 4.55 21.39 -22.56
N PRO A 15 3.81 20.33 -22.93
CA PRO A 15 3.41 19.31 -21.97
C PRO A 15 4.56 18.74 -21.13
N PRO A 16 5.75 18.41 -21.68
CA PRO A 16 6.87 17.93 -20.87
C PRO A 16 7.38 18.96 -19.84
N ARG A 17 7.41 20.25 -20.19
CA ARG A 17 7.85 21.33 -19.29
C ARG A 17 6.84 21.55 -18.17
N LEU A 18 5.54 21.45 -18.48
CA LEU A 18 4.50 21.51 -17.46
C LEU A 18 4.61 20.34 -16.48
N LEU A 19 4.87 19.12 -16.99
CA LEU A 19 5.09 17.95 -16.13
C LEU A 19 6.31 18.13 -15.21
N LEU A 20 7.41 18.65 -15.74
CA LEU A 20 8.61 18.95 -14.94
C LEU A 20 8.33 19.99 -13.87
N PHE A 21 7.63 21.09 -14.20
CA PHE A 21 7.25 22.12 -13.24
C PHE A 21 6.49 21.53 -12.04
N PHE A 22 5.47 20.71 -12.29
CA PHE A 22 4.72 20.06 -11.21
C PHE A 22 5.51 18.96 -10.50
N ALA A 23 6.47 18.30 -11.16
CA ALA A 23 7.33 17.30 -10.53
C ALA A 23 8.22 17.89 -9.43
N GLU A 24 8.69 19.13 -9.60
CA GLU A 24 9.51 19.85 -8.61
C GLU A 24 8.72 20.35 -7.39
N LEU A 25 7.39 20.46 -7.50
CA LEU A 25 6.54 20.88 -6.40
C LEU A 25 6.24 19.70 -5.46
N ASP A 26 6.21 19.93 -4.15
CA ASP A 26 5.69 18.96 -3.20
C ASP A 26 4.16 18.79 -3.34
N ILE A 27 3.61 17.71 -2.78
CA ILE A 27 2.17 17.40 -2.91
C ILE A 27 1.29 18.51 -2.32
N LYS A 28 1.74 19.18 -1.25
CA LYS A 28 0.98 20.26 -0.61
C LYS A 28 0.91 21.48 -1.53
N ALA A 29 2.02 21.85 -2.16
CA ALA A 29 2.12 22.94 -3.11
C ALA A 29 1.25 22.68 -4.35
N ILE A 30 1.31 21.47 -4.91
CA ILE A 30 0.47 21.07 -6.05
C ILE A 30 -1.02 21.20 -5.71
N VAL A 31 -1.45 20.65 -4.57
CA VAL A 31 -2.85 20.72 -4.13
C VAL A 31 -3.27 22.17 -3.88
N SER A 32 -2.41 22.97 -3.25
CA SER A 32 -2.69 24.39 -3.00
C SER A 32 -2.84 25.16 -4.30
N LEU A 33 -1.95 24.94 -5.27
CA LEU A 33 -1.99 25.57 -6.58
C LEU A 33 -3.24 25.18 -7.38
N SER A 34 -3.65 23.91 -7.31
CA SER A 34 -4.85 23.42 -7.99
C SER A 34 -6.16 24.06 -7.49
N LYS A 35 -6.12 24.75 -6.35
CA LYS A 35 -7.29 25.38 -5.71
C LYS A 35 -7.36 26.89 -5.94
N THR A 36 -6.35 27.50 -6.55
CA THR A 36 -6.33 28.97 -6.77
C THR A 36 -7.11 29.39 -8.01
N SER A 37 -7.22 28.52 -9.03
CA SER A 37 -8.01 28.80 -10.24
C SER A 37 -8.43 27.53 -10.99
N SER A 38 -9.43 27.66 -11.87
CA SER A 38 -9.88 26.58 -12.75
C SER A 38 -8.84 26.19 -13.81
N ALA A 39 -8.04 27.14 -14.27
CA ALA A 39 -6.94 26.92 -15.21
C ALA A 39 -5.84 26.05 -14.58
N LEU A 40 -5.38 26.40 -13.38
CA LEU A 40 -4.37 25.65 -12.66
C LEU A 40 -4.91 24.31 -12.16
N HIS A 41 -6.19 24.24 -11.82
CA HIS A 41 -6.87 22.98 -11.57
C HIS A 41 -6.80 22.05 -12.78
N SER A 42 -7.08 22.56 -13.98
CA SER A 42 -7.02 21.77 -15.22
C SER A 42 -5.61 21.28 -15.53
N ALA A 43 -4.60 22.13 -15.33
CA ALA A 43 -3.19 21.77 -15.46
C ALA A 43 -2.77 20.69 -14.44
N TYR A 44 -3.24 20.79 -13.20
CA TYR A 44 -3.07 19.75 -12.18
C TYR A 44 -3.73 18.43 -12.60
N ILE A 45 -4.97 18.45 -13.10
CA ILE A 45 -5.66 17.22 -13.56
C ILE A 45 -4.88 16.55 -14.69
N PHE A 46 -4.32 17.34 -15.62
CA PHE A 46 -3.43 16.81 -16.65
C PHE A 46 -2.18 16.17 -16.03
N TYR A 47 -1.47 16.87 -15.15
CA TYR A 47 -0.30 16.34 -14.45
C TYR A 47 -0.61 15.05 -13.67
N ALA A 48 -1.71 15.04 -12.92
CA ALA A 48 -2.14 13.92 -12.09
C ALA A 48 -2.41 12.68 -12.94
N LYS A 49 -3.12 12.83 -14.07
CA LYS A 49 -3.35 11.75 -15.03
C LYS A 49 -2.07 11.17 -15.62
N GLN A 50 -1.02 11.97 -15.78
CA GLN A 50 0.26 11.49 -16.31
C GLN A 50 1.12 10.82 -15.26
N THR A 51 1.06 11.31 -14.02
CA THR A 51 1.94 10.93 -12.91
C THR A 51 1.46 9.67 -12.19
N TRP A 52 0.16 9.57 -11.94
CA TRP A 52 -0.47 8.43 -11.25
C TRP A 52 -1.15 7.47 -12.21
N GLU A 53 -0.60 7.32 -13.42
CA GLU A 53 -1.08 6.34 -14.40
C GLU A 53 -0.45 4.96 -14.09
N PRO A 54 -1.21 3.96 -13.64
CA PRO A 54 -0.65 2.70 -13.13
C PRO A 54 0.12 1.91 -14.19
N THR A 55 -0.30 1.97 -15.46
CA THR A 55 0.31 1.21 -16.57
C THR A 55 1.78 1.62 -16.77
N LYS A 56 2.10 2.90 -16.66
CA LYS A 56 3.49 3.42 -16.68
C LYS A 56 4.34 2.89 -15.53
N HIS A 57 3.79 2.80 -14.33
CA HIS A 57 4.51 2.27 -13.17
C HIS A 57 4.78 0.77 -13.32
N PHE A 58 3.79 0.02 -13.82
CA PHE A 58 3.92 -1.42 -14.08
C PHE A 58 4.80 -1.76 -15.29
N ALA A 59 4.97 -0.86 -16.26
CA ALA A 59 5.79 -1.08 -17.46
C ALA A 59 7.25 -1.40 -17.14
N SER A 60 7.78 -0.91 -16.02
CA SER A 60 9.14 -1.24 -15.57
C SER A 60 9.27 -2.66 -14.97
N TRP A 61 8.14 -3.30 -14.69
CA TRP A 61 8.03 -4.62 -14.07
C TRP A 61 7.54 -5.68 -15.05
N PHE A 62 6.69 -5.32 -16.00
CA PHE A 62 6.04 -6.28 -16.88
C PHE A 62 5.93 -5.75 -18.29
N GLU A 63 6.13 -6.63 -19.28
CA GLU A 63 6.02 -6.28 -20.71
C GLU A 63 4.59 -5.89 -21.09
N HIS A 64 3.60 -6.51 -20.45
CA HIS A 64 2.18 -6.24 -20.67
C HIS A 64 1.48 -5.75 -19.39
N PRO A 65 1.66 -4.48 -18.99
CA PRO A 65 1.03 -3.89 -17.79
C PRO A 65 -0.48 -4.05 -17.68
N ALA A 66 -1.21 -3.94 -18.80
CA ALA A 66 -2.66 -4.14 -18.81
C ALA A 66 -3.04 -5.59 -18.48
N ALA A 67 -2.24 -6.56 -18.93
CA ALA A 67 -2.42 -7.97 -18.56
C ALA A 67 -2.15 -8.22 -17.07
N PHE A 68 -1.19 -7.50 -16.49
CA PHE A 68 -0.97 -7.52 -15.05
C PHE A 68 -2.15 -6.90 -14.28
N ARG A 69 -2.71 -5.78 -14.75
CA ARG A 69 -3.90 -5.18 -14.10
C ARG A 69 -5.11 -6.12 -14.16
N ARG A 70 -5.29 -6.86 -15.26
CA ARG A 70 -6.28 -7.95 -15.38
C ARG A 70 -6.05 -9.09 -14.38
N LEU A 71 -4.80 -9.46 -14.18
CA LEU A 71 -4.44 -10.48 -13.21
C LEU A 71 -4.88 -10.03 -11.81
N LEU A 72 -4.54 -8.79 -11.40
CA LEU A 72 -4.96 -8.24 -10.11
C LEU A 72 -6.48 -8.31 -9.91
N ALA A 73 -7.26 -7.94 -10.94
CA ALA A 73 -8.71 -7.97 -10.89
C ALA A 73 -9.23 -9.40 -10.68
N ARG A 74 -8.72 -10.36 -11.44
CA ARG A 74 -9.21 -11.74 -11.45
C ARG A 74 -8.82 -12.53 -10.21
N THR A 75 -7.72 -12.16 -9.56
CA THR A 75 -7.23 -12.85 -8.35
C THR A 75 -7.54 -12.11 -7.06
N ASN A 76 -8.28 -10.99 -7.11
CA ASN A 76 -8.46 -10.05 -5.99
C ASN A 76 -7.13 -9.70 -5.31
N SER A 77 -6.08 -9.53 -6.12
CA SER A 77 -4.75 -9.19 -5.61
C SER A 77 -4.61 -7.69 -5.43
N VAL A 78 -3.87 -7.32 -4.37
CA VAL A 78 -3.65 -5.94 -3.96
C VAL A 78 -2.15 -5.72 -3.81
N ILE A 79 -1.62 -4.68 -4.44
CA ILE A 79 -0.22 -4.28 -4.27
C ILE A 79 -0.12 -3.33 -3.09
N SER A 80 0.87 -3.50 -2.23
CA SER A 80 1.12 -2.58 -1.11
C SER A 80 2.62 -2.37 -0.87
N GLY A 81 3.00 -1.92 0.32
CA GLY A 81 4.39 -1.75 0.72
C GLY A 81 5.10 -0.63 -0.02
N SER A 82 6.37 -0.84 -0.35
CA SER A 82 7.24 0.20 -0.91
C SER A 82 6.83 0.65 -2.31
N PHE A 83 6.28 -0.26 -3.14
CA PHE A 83 5.81 0.08 -4.48
C PHE A 83 4.61 1.03 -4.42
N ALA A 84 3.61 0.73 -3.59
CA ALA A 84 2.45 1.60 -3.41
C ALA A 84 2.84 2.94 -2.80
N LEU A 85 3.77 2.95 -1.84
CA LEU A 85 4.31 4.21 -1.29
C LEU A 85 4.94 5.08 -2.38
N GLN A 86 5.85 4.53 -3.19
CA GLN A 86 6.50 5.27 -4.29
C GLN A 86 5.50 5.83 -5.30
N PHE A 87 4.46 5.06 -5.64
CA PHE A 87 3.41 5.49 -6.56
C PHE A 87 2.78 6.81 -6.11
N PHE A 88 2.39 6.92 -4.84
CA PHE A 88 1.82 8.14 -4.29
C PHE A 88 2.85 9.24 -4.07
N ASP A 89 4.03 8.89 -3.55
CA ASP A 89 5.08 9.82 -3.13
C ASP A 89 5.77 10.50 -4.32
N ARG A 90 5.67 9.92 -5.52
CA ARG A 90 6.38 10.34 -6.74
C ARG A 90 7.92 10.28 -6.59
N ILE A 91 8.41 9.46 -5.67
CA ILE A 91 9.85 9.26 -5.41
C ILE A 91 10.25 7.84 -5.82
N TYR A 92 11.30 7.71 -6.63
CA TYR A 92 11.86 6.41 -7.00
C TYR A 92 12.73 5.85 -5.87
N TYR A 93 12.42 4.64 -5.43
CA TYR A 93 13.20 3.86 -4.48
C TYR A 93 13.89 2.71 -5.23
N PRO A 94 15.20 2.80 -5.53
CA PRO A 94 15.90 1.83 -6.40
C PRO A 94 15.82 0.37 -5.92
N THR A 95 15.78 0.17 -4.61
CA THR A 95 15.68 -1.13 -3.94
C THR A 95 14.25 -1.49 -3.52
N SER A 96 13.25 -0.93 -4.20
CA SER A 96 11.85 -1.24 -3.91
C SER A 96 11.44 -2.57 -4.53
N ASP A 97 10.90 -3.43 -3.68
CA ASP A 97 10.21 -4.65 -4.08
C ASP A 97 8.74 -4.32 -4.44
N MET A 98 8.09 -5.24 -5.15
CA MET A 98 6.65 -5.24 -5.38
C MET A 98 5.99 -6.31 -4.52
N ASP A 99 5.23 -5.88 -3.51
CA ASP A 99 4.53 -6.77 -2.58
C ASP A 99 3.08 -6.95 -3.04
N ILE A 100 2.72 -8.16 -3.46
CA ILE A 100 1.38 -8.54 -3.95
C ILE A 100 0.70 -9.40 -2.89
N TYR A 101 -0.32 -8.83 -2.24
CA TYR A 101 -1.16 -9.49 -1.23
C TYR A 101 -2.38 -10.12 -1.90
N LEU A 102 -2.69 -11.35 -1.53
CA LEU A 102 -3.84 -12.09 -2.07
C LEU A 102 -4.26 -13.22 -1.16
N ARG A 103 -5.47 -13.75 -1.39
CA ARG A 103 -5.98 -14.94 -0.72
C ARG A 103 -5.59 -16.22 -1.45
N VAL A 104 -5.68 -17.35 -0.74
CA VAL A 104 -5.28 -18.71 -1.16
C VAL A 104 -5.60 -19.01 -2.64
N ALA A 105 -6.83 -18.78 -3.11
CA ALA A 105 -7.24 -19.18 -4.46
C ALA A 105 -6.49 -18.43 -5.59
N GLY A 106 -5.95 -17.24 -5.34
CA GLY A 106 -5.23 -16.45 -6.34
C GLY A 106 -3.73 -16.78 -6.44
N ALA A 107 -3.16 -17.48 -5.46
CA ALA A 107 -1.71 -17.59 -5.28
C ALA A 107 -1.03 -18.32 -6.45
N ASP A 108 -1.55 -19.50 -6.73
CA ASP A 108 -1.13 -20.40 -7.80
C ASP A 108 -1.12 -19.73 -9.17
N GLU A 109 -2.10 -18.88 -9.43
CA GLU A 109 -2.24 -18.15 -10.68
C GLU A 109 -1.22 -17.03 -10.82
N VAL A 110 -1.10 -16.16 -9.82
CA VAL A 110 -0.15 -15.04 -9.85
C VAL A 110 1.28 -15.55 -9.98
N CYS A 111 1.64 -16.60 -9.24
CA CYS A 111 2.98 -17.14 -9.27
C CYS A 111 3.32 -17.83 -10.61
N ARG A 112 2.36 -18.55 -11.22
CA ARG A 112 2.54 -19.09 -12.58
C ARG A 112 2.68 -17.97 -13.60
N TRP A 113 1.91 -16.89 -13.46
CA TRP A 113 2.02 -15.73 -14.34
C TRP A 113 3.41 -15.08 -14.23
N LEU A 114 3.94 -14.87 -13.01
CA LEU A 114 5.30 -14.37 -12.80
C LEU A 114 6.35 -15.24 -13.48
N THR A 115 6.22 -16.58 -13.37
CA THR A 115 7.11 -17.53 -14.04
C THR A 115 7.10 -17.35 -15.57
N ARG A 116 5.95 -17.00 -16.17
CA ARG A 116 5.81 -16.68 -17.61
C ARG A 116 6.30 -15.27 -17.98
N GLN A 117 6.68 -14.45 -17.00
CA GLN A 117 7.23 -13.10 -17.19
C GLN A 117 8.73 -13.07 -16.86
N ASP A 118 9.38 -14.23 -16.98
CA ASP A 118 10.81 -14.47 -16.71
C ASP A 118 11.25 -14.23 -15.26
N TYR A 119 10.30 -14.21 -14.32
CA TYR A 119 10.65 -14.22 -12.91
C TYR A 119 11.00 -15.64 -12.45
N THR A 120 12.14 -15.77 -11.80
CA THR A 120 12.61 -17.01 -11.18
C THR A 120 12.22 -17.03 -9.71
N TYR A 121 11.69 -18.15 -9.25
CA TYR A 121 11.37 -18.35 -7.83
C TYR A 121 12.63 -18.55 -7.00
N VAL A 122 12.69 -17.90 -5.84
CA VAL A 122 13.87 -17.87 -4.97
C VAL A 122 13.59 -18.68 -3.71
N GLN A 123 13.89 -19.98 -3.75
CA GLN A 123 13.94 -20.84 -2.55
C GLN A 123 14.82 -22.07 -2.78
N GLY A 124 16.10 -21.98 -2.41
CA GLY A 124 17.06 -23.07 -2.63
C GLY A 124 17.14 -23.49 -4.10
N ASN A 125 17.19 -24.80 -4.36
CA ASN A 125 17.25 -25.36 -5.71
C ASN A 125 15.86 -25.69 -6.31
N LYS A 126 14.77 -25.21 -5.70
CA LYS A 126 13.40 -25.54 -6.13
C LYS A 126 12.88 -24.53 -7.15
N THR A 127 12.22 -25.00 -8.19
CA THR A 127 11.42 -24.16 -9.08
C THR A 127 10.00 -24.02 -8.52
N TYR A 128 9.29 -22.93 -8.87
CA TYR A 128 7.91 -22.78 -8.42
C TYR A 128 6.98 -23.95 -8.85
N PRO A 129 7.07 -24.48 -10.10
CA PRO A 129 6.35 -25.69 -10.48
C PRO A 129 6.61 -26.89 -9.56
N HIS A 130 7.84 -27.07 -9.08
CA HIS A 130 8.15 -28.12 -8.11
C HIS A 130 7.45 -27.86 -6.77
N VAL A 131 7.46 -26.63 -6.27
CA VAL A 131 6.80 -26.24 -5.01
C VAL A 131 5.30 -26.51 -5.05
N ILE A 132 4.58 -26.12 -6.11
CA ILE A 132 3.13 -26.35 -6.20
C ILE A 132 2.74 -27.83 -6.31
N SER A 133 3.65 -28.70 -6.75
CA SER A 133 3.38 -30.13 -6.93
C SER A 133 3.52 -30.94 -5.64
N ARG A 134 4.31 -30.44 -4.67
CA ARG A 134 4.70 -31.21 -3.46
C ARG A 134 4.54 -30.44 -2.14
N ASP A 135 4.69 -29.12 -2.17
CA ASP A 135 4.85 -28.27 -0.99
C ASP A 135 3.87 -27.09 -1.01
N ARG A 136 2.55 -27.37 -1.06
CA ARG A 136 1.50 -26.33 -1.05
C ARG A 136 1.25 -25.75 0.35
N VAL A 137 2.29 -25.20 0.95
CA VAL A 137 2.30 -24.70 2.34
C VAL A 137 1.13 -23.78 2.65
N HIS A 138 0.75 -22.89 1.72
CA HIS A 138 -0.37 -21.97 1.95
C HIS A 138 -1.74 -22.69 2.04
N ILE A 139 -1.96 -23.77 1.27
CA ILE A 139 -3.16 -24.60 1.35
C ILE A 139 -3.14 -25.41 2.64
N ASP A 140 -2.01 -26.03 2.96
CA ASP A 140 -1.88 -26.84 4.18
C ASP A 140 -2.17 -26.01 5.42
N LYS A 141 -1.62 -24.80 5.51
CA LYS A 141 -1.91 -23.88 6.61
C LYS A 141 -3.35 -23.42 6.64
N ALA A 142 -3.94 -23.11 5.49
CA ALA A 142 -5.34 -22.69 5.40
C ALA A 142 -6.30 -23.79 5.88
N VAL A 143 -6.11 -25.03 5.39
CA VAL A 143 -6.93 -26.19 5.74
C VAL A 143 -6.78 -26.54 7.23
N ARG A 144 -5.56 -26.44 7.77
CA ARG A 144 -5.29 -26.69 9.19
C ARG A 144 -5.65 -25.52 10.11
N ASN A 145 -6.18 -24.42 9.55
CA ASN A 145 -6.46 -23.18 10.27
C ASN A 145 -5.27 -22.71 11.13
N MET A 146 -4.06 -22.78 10.55
CA MET A 146 -2.80 -22.44 11.22
C MET A 146 -2.52 -20.93 11.22
N SER A 147 -3.39 -20.12 10.62
CA SER A 147 -3.33 -18.68 10.79
C SER A 147 -3.92 -18.27 12.14
N SER A 148 -3.41 -17.20 12.70
CA SER A 148 -3.92 -16.60 13.93
C SER A 148 -3.86 -15.08 13.83
N SER A 149 -4.51 -14.37 14.74
CA SER A 149 -4.39 -12.91 14.85
C SER A 149 -2.93 -12.43 14.97
N LEU A 150 -2.04 -13.30 15.45
CA LEU A 150 -0.60 -13.06 15.57
C LEU A 150 0.18 -13.39 14.28
N SER A 151 -0.34 -14.28 13.42
CA SER A 151 0.28 -14.71 12.17
C SER A 151 -0.77 -15.01 11.08
N PRO A 152 -1.38 -13.99 10.46
CA PRO A 152 -2.33 -14.15 9.35
C PRO A 152 -1.67 -14.63 8.04
N LEU A 153 -0.33 -14.69 8.00
CA LEU A 153 0.42 -15.07 6.81
C LEU A 153 0.42 -16.59 6.59
N LEU A 154 -0.13 -17.01 5.45
CA LEU A 154 -0.14 -18.41 5.01
C LEU A 154 1.17 -18.77 4.29
N ALA A 155 1.63 -17.93 3.35
CA ALA A 155 2.92 -18.10 2.69
C ALA A 155 3.47 -16.79 2.13
N VAL A 156 4.77 -16.76 1.87
CA VAL A 156 5.43 -15.71 1.09
C VAL A 156 6.27 -16.39 0.01
N TYR A 157 6.01 -16.06 -1.25
CA TYR A 157 6.75 -16.56 -2.40
C TYR A 157 7.58 -15.42 -3.00
N ASN A 158 8.91 -15.60 -3.01
CA ASN A 158 9.85 -14.60 -3.52
C ASN A 158 10.23 -14.91 -4.97
N PHE A 159 10.16 -13.90 -5.83
CA PHE A 159 10.46 -13.98 -7.25
C PHE A 159 11.47 -12.91 -7.65
N GLU A 160 12.41 -13.26 -8.51
CA GLU A 160 13.46 -12.38 -9.02
C GLU A 160 13.52 -12.40 -10.53
N ARG A 161 13.66 -11.21 -11.14
CA ARG A 161 13.99 -11.08 -12.56
C ARG A 161 15.24 -10.23 -12.72
N LYS A 162 16.23 -10.77 -13.43
CA LYS A 162 17.49 -10.08 -13.76
C LYS A 162 17.38 -9.47 -15.15
N ILE A 163 17.54 -8.15 -15.24
CA ILE A 163 17.44 -7.37 -16.47
C ILE A 163 18.85 -6.85 -16.79
N LYS A 164 19.44 -7.33 -17.88
CA LYS A 164 20.73 -6.83 -18.37
C LYS A 164 20.51 -5.51 -19.09
N LEU A 165 21.11 -4.43 -18.59
CA LEU A 165 21.08 -3.11 -19.25
C LEU A 165 22.28 -2.93 -20.17
N SER A 166 23.43 -3.48 -19.78
CA SER A 166 24.67 -3.46 -20.55
C SER A 166 25.49 -4.72 -20.28
N THR A 167 26.71 -4.80 -20.83
CA THR A 167 27.64 -5.90 -20.56
C THR A 167 28.07 -5.99 -19.08
N SER A 168 28.04 -4.88 -18.34
CA SER A 168 28.46 -4.79 -16.94
C SER A 168 27.32 -4.49 -15.97
N GLU A 169 26.17 -4.01 -16.44
CA GLU A 169 25.07 -3.56 -15.59
C GLU A 169 23.86 -4.51 -15.66
N THR A 170 23.44 -5.02 -14.50
CA THR A 170 22.25 -5.84 -14.35
C THR A 170 21.40 -5.29 -13.20
N ILE A 171 20.14 -5.01 -13.49
CA ILE A 171 19.14 -4.67 -12.48
C ILE A 171 18.41 -5.94 -12.05
N VAL A 172 18.18 -6.09 -10.75
CA VAL A 172 17.33 -7.15 -10.21
C VAL A 172 16.00 -6.54 -9.76
N ARG A 173 14.89 -7.15 -10.17
CA ARG A 173 13.54 -6.82 -9.71
C ARG A 173 13.02 -7.94 -8.83
N HIS A 174 12.53 -7.59 -7.64
CA HIS A 174 11.99 -8.54 -6.66
C HIS A 174 10.48 -8.36 -6.52
N VAL A 175 9.74 -9.46 -6.70
CA VAL A 175 8.29 -9.53 -6.45
C VAL A 175 8.04 -10.51 -5.32
N GLN A 176 7.25 -10.11 -4.34
CA GLN A 176 6.78 -10.99 -3.27
C GLN A 176 5.29 -11.25 -3.44
N VAL A 177 4.90 -12.52 -3.51
CA VAL A 177 3.50 -12.94 -3.44
C VAL A 177 3.19 -13.38 -2.03
N ILE A 178 2.39 -12.59 -1.33
CA ILE A 178 2.08 -12.74 0.09
C ILE A 178 0.65 -13.27 0.22
N VAL A 179 0.53 -14.52 0.66
CA VAL A 179 -0.75 -15.20 0.81
C VAL A 179 -1.27 -14.99 2.22
N VAL A 180 -2.44 -14.37 2.32
CA VAL A 180 -3.14 -14.06 3.58
C VAL A 180 -4.42 -14.89 3.72
N ASP A 181 -4.85 -15.11 4.95
CA ASP A 181 -6.09 -15.81 5.30
C ASP A 181 -7.33 -14.91 5.23
N THR A 182 -7.16 -13.62 5.51
CA THR A 182 -8.20 -12.57 5.44
C THR A 182 -8.26 -11.86 4.09
N ASP A 183 -9.18 -10.90 3.91
CA ASP A 183 -9.16 -10.02 2.74
C ASP A 183 -7.84 -9.20 2.71
N PRO A 184 -7.18 -9.03 1.55
CA PRO A 184 -5.92 -8.30 1.48
C PRO A 184 -6.00 -6.85 1.97
N ILE A 185 -7.12 -6.14 1.76
CA ILE A 185 -7.29 -4.77 2.25
C ILE A 185 -7.46 -4.77 3.76
N GLU A 186 -8.22 -5.72 4.31
CA GLU A 186 -8.36 -5.93 5.76
C GLU A 186 -7.00 -6.19 6.41
N HIS A 187 -6.20 -7.08 5.81
CA HIS A 187 -4.83 -7.36 6.28
C HIS A 187 -3.96 -6.09 6.29
N ILE A 188 -4.02 -5.27 5.22
CA ILE A 188 -3.27 -4.01 5.14
C ILE A 188 -3.71 -3.04 6.24
N LEU A 189 -5.01 -2.96 6.54
CA LEU A 189 -5.52 -2.08 7.57
C LEU A 189 -5.13 -2.55 8.99
N PHE A 190 -5.27 -3.84 9.29
CA PHE A 190 -5.27 -4.32 10.67
C PHE A 190 -3.97 -5.00 11.11
N ASP A 191 -3.14 -5.45 10.17
CA ASP A 191 -1.92 -6.22 10.43
C ASP A 191 -0.61 -5.53 10.06
N PHE A 192 -0.65 -4.39 9.38
CA PHE A 192 0.56 -3.66 9.02
C PHE A 192 1.24 -3.01 10.21
N HIS A 193 2.57 -2.98 10.16
CA HIS A 193 3.38 -2.48 11.26
C HIS A 193 3.21 -0.98 11.51
N SER A 194 2.93 -0.18 10.47
CA SER A 194 2.82 1.27 10.58
C SER A 194 2.12 1.95 9.41
N THR A 195 1.66 3.19 9.61
CA THR A 195 0.83 3.92 8.63
C THR A 195 1.53 4.27 7.31
N VAL A 196 2.86 4.44 7.27
CA VAL A 196 3.59 4.77 6.02
C VAL A 196 3.39 3.74 4.91
N VAL A 197 3.07 2.49 5.24
CA VAL A 197 2.83 1.41 4.27
C VAL A 197 1.35 1.05 4.13
N MET A 198 0.44 1.74 4.81
CA MET A 198 -1.01 1.55 4.66
C MET A 198 -1.53 2.29 3.42
N ASN A 199 -0.89 2.00 2.29
CA ASN A 199 -1.25 2.45 0.95
C ASN A 199 -1.31 1.23 0.06
N PHE A 200 -2.25 1.18 -0.86
CA PHE A 200 -2.43 0.03 -1.72
C PHE A 200 -2.95 0.37 -3.10
N ILE A 201 -2.72 -0.54 -4.04
CA ILE A 201 -3.12 -0.43 -5.44
C ILE A 201 -3.85 -1.70 -5.82
N THR A 202 -5.09 -1.54 -6.26
CA THR A 202 -5.95 -2.61 -6.81
C THR A 202 -5.93 -2.53 -8.34
N ALA A 203 -6.71 -3.37 -9.02
CA ALA A 203 -6.91 -3.25 -10.46
C ALA A 203 -7.63 -1.95 -10.88
N GLU A 204 -8.42 -1.35 -9.99
CA GLU A 204 -9.35 -0.27 -10.32
C GLU A 204 -8.96 1.08 -9.71
N ARG A 205 -8.15 1.08 -8.66
CA ARG A 205 -7.73 2.31 -7.98
C ARG A 205 -6.53 2.11 -7.08
N ALA A 206 -5.86 3.21 -6.78
CA ALA A 206 -4.93 3.31 -5.66
C ALA A 206 -5.59 4.03 -4.48
N VAL A 207 -5.27 3.61 -3.25
CA VAL A 207 -5.72 4.24 -2.00
C VAL A 207 -4.57 4.45 -1.03
N SER A 208 -4.48 5.64 -0.43
CA SER A 208 -3.68 5.91 0.76
C SER A 208 -4.61 6.24 1.92
N ILE A 209 -4.44 5.53 3.04
CA ILE A 209 -5.31 5.68 4.23
C ILE A 209 -4.93 6.90 5.08
N PHE A 210 -3.65 7.23 5.11
CA PHE A 210 -3.07 8.32 5.90
C PHE A 210 -2.23 9.27 5.03
N PRO A 211 -2.82 9.89 3.98
CA PRO A 211 -2.06 10.60 2.95
C PRO A 211 -1.37 11.85 3.50
N ARG A 212 -2.02 12.61 4.38
CA ARG A 212 -1.46 13.85 4.94
C ARG A 212 -0.23 13.57 5.79
N SER A 213 -0.35 12.70 6.79
CA SER A 213 0.78 12.37 7.65
C SER A 213 1.91 11.72 6.86
N THR A 214 1.59 10.82 5.91
CA THR A 214 2.60 10.10 5.13
C THR A 214 3.32 11.02 4.12
N PHE A 215 2.59 11.71 3.25
CA PHE A 215 3.18 12.40 2.10
C PHE A 215 3.42 13.89 2.30
N ILE A 216 2.81 14.52 3.31
CA ILE A 216 3.05 15.94 3.64
C ILE A 216 3.94 16.03 4.87
N ASP A 217 3.55 15.38 5.97
CA ASP A 217 4.25 15.54 7.24
C ASP A 217 5.46 14.58 7.39
N ARG A 218 5.60 13.59 6.48
CA ARG A 218 6.62 12.52 6.55
C ARG A 218 6.62 11.77 7.88
N LEU A 219 5.43 11.59 8.46
CA LEU A 219 5.19 10.88 9.72
C LEU A 219 4.62 9.48 9.48
N SER A 220 5.08 8.53 10.28
CA SER A 220 4.55 7.17 10.34
C SER A 220 4.21 6.79 11.77
N TYR A 221 3.03 6.23 11.98
CA TYR A 221 2.56 5.84 13.30
C TYR A 221 2.63 4.33 13.42
N THR A 222 3.35 3.85 14.45
CA THR A 222 3.51 2.43 14.71
C THR A 222 2.19 1.84 15.21
N SER A 223 1.62 0.89 14.45
CA SER A 223 0.30 0.27 14.69
C SER A 223 0.38 -1.20 15.11
N LYS A 224 1.47 -1.90 14.78
CA LYS A 224 1.69 -3.30 15.18
C LYS A 224 3.19 -3.55 15.31
N VAL A 225 3.61 -4.09 16.45
CA VAL A 225 5.00 -4.45 16.73
C VAL A 225 5.03 -5.92 17.13
N GLN A 226 5.92 -6.69 16.51
CA GLN A 226 6.22 -8.05 16.97
C GLN A 226 7.09 -7.98 18.23
N GLU A 227 6.98 -8.92 19.17
CA GLU A 227 7.73 -8.89 20.43
C GLU A 227 9.25 -8.70 20.23
N LYS A 228 9.83 -9.33 19.21
CA LYS A 228 11.26 -9.18 18.87
C LYS A 228 11.65 -7.73 18.54
N ALA A 229 10.74 -6.97 17.95
CA ALA A 229 10.95 -5.57 17.60
C ALA A 229 10.84 -4.61 18.80
N LEU A 230 10.53 -5.12 20.00
CA LEU A 230 10.62 -4.36 21.25
C LEU A 230 12.05 -4.30 21.80
N ILE A 231 12.90 -5.26 21.41
CA ILE A 231 14.29 -5.37 21.89
C ILE A 231 15.23 -4.71 20.88
N GLU A 232 15.04 -4.97 19.59
CA GLU A 232 15.87 -4.43 18.52
C GLU A 232 15.05 -3.62 17.53
N LYS A 233 15.65 -2.53 17.03
CA LYS A 233 15.02 -1.70 16.00
C LYS A 233 14.83 -2.52 14.72
N PRO A 234 13.59 -2.72 14.24
CA PRO A 234 13.35 -3.63 13.15
C PRO A 234 13.85 -3.07 11.81
N LYS A 235 14.34 -3.96 10.92
CA LYS A 235 14.91 -3.59 9.61
C LYS A 235 13.95 -2.74 8.76
N TRP A 236 12.65 -3.03 8.82
CA TRP A 236 11.64 -2.25 8.09
C TRP A 236 11.63 -0.78 8.53
N ARG A 237 11.85 -0.50 9.83
CA ARG A 237 11.85 0.86 10.35
C ARG A 237 13.06 1.63 9.86
N ILE A 238 14.24 1.03 9.97
CA ILE A 238 15.50 1.61 9.45
C ILE A 238 15.36 1.93 7.96
N LYS A 239 14.73 1.04 7.18
CA LYS A 239 14.45 1.25 5.75
C LYS A 239 13.64 2.51 5.49
N TYR A 240 12.53 2.73 6.21
CA TYR A 240 11.68 3.90 5.98
C TYR A 240 12.26 5.19 6.60
N GLU A 241 12.98 5.13 7.72
CA GLU A 241 13.68 6.30 8.25
C GLU A 241 14.76 6.82 7.30
N ARG A 242 15.51 5.92 6.63
CA ARG A 242 16.45 6.30 5.56
C ARG A 242 15.78 6.96 4.35
N ARG A 243 14.46 6.81 4.20
CA ARG A 243 13.65 7.48 3.18
C ARG A 243 13.07 8.82 3.68
N GLY A 244 13.46 9.26 4.87
CA GLY A 244 13.07 10.55 5.46
C GLY A 244 11.81 10.50 6.32
N PHE A 245 11.29 9.33 6.66
CA PHE A 245 10.11 9.20 7.53
C PHE A 245 10.48 9.23 9.01
N THR A 246 9.74 10.01 9.79
CA THR A 246 9.84 10.04 11.25
C THR A 246 8.75 9.14 11.84
N PHE A 247 9.15 8.23 12.73
CA PHE A 247 8.24 7.30 13.39
C PHE A 247 7.75 7.84 14.74
N ARG A 248 6.46 7.65 15.00
CA ARG A 248 5.83 7.88 16.30
C ARG A 248 5.49 6.55 16.95
N ASP A 249 5.82 6.40 18.22
CA ASP A 249 5.69 5.18 19.01
C ASP A 249 5.03 5.43 20.36
N ASP A 250 4.99 4.40 21.22
CA ASP A 250 4.37 4.47 22.54
C ASP A 250 5.03 5.46 23.50
N THR A 251 6.24 5.96 23.22
CA THR A 251 6.93 6.96 24.03
C THR A 251 6.54 8.40 23.68
N ASP A 252 5.93 8.64 22.52
CA ASP A 252 5.51 9.97 22.10
C ASP A 252 4.33 10.51 22.94
N SER A 253 4.30 11.83 23.13
CA SER A 253 3.21 12.48 23.85
C SER A 253 1.88 12.36 23.07
N TYR A 254 0.78 12.28 23.82
CA TYR A 254 -0.56 12.20 23.23
C TYR A 254 -0.86 13.36 22.25
N SER A 255 -0.37 14.57 22.54
CA SER A 255 -0.53 15.73 21.66
C SER A 255 0.15 15.55 20.30
N ALA A 256 1.25 14.79 20.20
CA ALA A 256 1.93 14.48 18.95
C ALA A 256 1.12 13.54 18.04
N VAL A 257 0.25 12.71 18.63
CA VAL A 257 -0.61 11.75 17.91
C VAL A 257 -1.97 12.35 17.53
N ARG A 258 -2.42 13.38 18.25
CA ARG A 258 -3.68 14.10 17.98
C ARG A 258 -3.74 14.74 16.59
N ASN A 259 -2.61 15.08 15.97
CA ASN A 259 -2.61 15.61 14.59
C ASN A 259 -3.12 14.58 13.55
N LEU A 260 -3.15 13.30 13.92
CA LEU A 260 -3.75 12.23 13.12
C LEU A 260 -5.29 12.18 13.29
N ILE A 261 -5.83 12.74 14.39
CA ILE A 261 -7.19 12.47 14.86
C ILE A 261 -7.77 13.72 15.52
N CYS A 262 -8.73 14.37 14.85
CA CYS A 262 -9.44 15.50 15.44
C CYS A 262 -10.19 15.15 16.74
N GLN A 263 -10.47 13.87 17.04
CA GLN A 263 -11.20 13.41 18.25
C GLN A 263 -10.78 11.98 18.67
N THR A 264 -11.02 11.62 19.94
CA THR A 264 -10.55 10.43 20.71
C THR A 264 -10.92 9.02 20.21
N SER A 265 -11.55 8.90 19.05
CA SER A 265 -11.68 7.71 18.19
C SER A 265 -12.49 8.13 16.98
N ILE A 266 -11.92 8.10 15.77
CA ILE A 266 -12.67 8.41 14.55
C ILE A 266 -12.95 7.09 13.83
N LEU A 267 -14.25 6.80 13.66
CA LEU A 267 -14.71 5.87 12.65
C LEU A 267 -14.35 6.46 11.29
N ARG A 268 -13.43 5.80 10.59
CA ARG A 268 -12.95 6.14 9.26
C ARG A 268 -13.48 5.09 8.29
N SER A 269 -13.54 5.45 7.02
CA SER A 269 -13.74 4.51 5.93
C SER A 269 -12.57 4.60 4.97
N VAL A 270 -12.20 3.49 4.34
CA VAL A 270 -11.23 3.49 3.23
C VAL A 270 -11.57 4.53 2.18
N GLN A 271 -12.87 4.79 1.97
CA GLN A 271 -13.37 5.71 0.96
C GLN A 271 -13.72 7.11 1.47
N ASP A 272 -13.41 7.45 2.72
CA ASP A 272 -13.73 8.77 3.26
C ASP A 272 -12.87 9.91 2.68
N LYS A 273 -13.28 11.15 2.99
CA LYS A 273 -12.62 12.37 2.53
C LYS A 273 -11.20 12.59 3.06
N PHE A 274 -10.75 11.78 4.01
CA PHE A 274 -9.42 11.88 4.61
C PHE A 274 -8.44 10.86 4.01
N SER A 275 -8.94 9.89 3.24
CA SER A 275 -8.16 9.01 2.39
C SER A 275 -7.89 9.65 1.03
N TRP A 276 -6.76 9.31 0.40
CA TRP A 276 -6.44 9.75 -0.96
C TRP A 276 -6.69 8.60 -1.92
N GLN A 277 -7.67 8.78 -2.80
CA GLN A 277 -8.09 7.79 -3.78
C GLN A 277 -7.74 8.28 -5.19
N ILE A 278 -7.19 7.40 -6.01
CA ILE A 278 -6.91 7.64 -7.42
C ILE A 278 -7.60 6.54 -8.22
N PRO A 279 -8.79 6.81 -8.80
CA PRO A 279 -9.48 5.85 -9.64
C PRO A 279 -8.71 5.68 -10.96
N PHE A 280 -8.66 4.46 -11.44
CA PHE A 280 -8.09 4.12 -12.74
C PHE A 280 -9.21 4.08 -13.79
N PRO A 281 -8.91 4.44 -15.04
CA PRO A 281 -9.87 4.26 -16.13
C PRO A 281 -10.31 2.80 -16.21
N ASN A 282 -11.63 2.57 -16.22
CA ASN A 282 -12.17 1.25 -16.49
C ASN A 282 -11.72 0.82 -17.88
N GLU A 283 -10.96 -0.28 -17.95
CA GLU A 283 -10.85 -1.04 -19.20
C GLU A 283 -12.22 -1.67 -19.41
N GLN A 284 -13.04 -1.07 -20.28
CA GLN A 284 -14.38 -1.54 -20.59
C GLN A 284 -14.32 -3.01 -21.00
N THR A 285 -15.24 -3.81 -20.45
CA THR A 285 -15.50 -5.23 -20.79
C THR A 285 -14.41 -6.24 -20.43
N TRP A 286 -14.28 -6.52 -19.13
CA TRP A 286 -13.67 -7.77 -18.68
C TRP A 286 -14.69 -8.90 -18.87
N ASN A 287 -14.65 -9.61 -20.01
CA ASN A 287 -15.32 -10.91 -20.15
C ASN A 287 -14.56 -12.00 -19.37
N ALA A 288 -14.20 -11.72 -18.12
CA ALA A 288 -13.53 -12.64 -17.22
C ALA A 288 -14.56 -13.25 -16.27
N LEU A 289 -14.38 -14.54 -15.97
CA LEU A 289 -15.10 -15.17 -14.86
C LEU A 289 -14.91 -14.33 -13.59
N PRO A 290 -15.94 -14.22 -12.73
CA PRO A 290 -15.81 -13.50 -11.46
C PRO A 290 -14.66 -14.10 -10.65
N PRO A 291 -13.91 -13.28 -9.88
CA PRO A 291 -12.84 -13.78 -9.04
C PRO A 291 -13.34 -14.84 -8.06
N PRO A 292 -12.48 -15.78 -7.61
CA PRO A 292 -12.90 -16.86 -6.71
C PRO A 292 -13.57 -16.41 -5.41
N TYR A 293 -13.28 -15.19 -4.95
CA TYR A 293 -13.85 -14.60 -3.74
C TYR A 293 -14.92 -13.53 -4.03
N GLY A 294 -15.46 -13.50 -5.25
CA GLY A 294 -16.37 -12.44 -5.71
C GLY A 294 -15.65 -11.13 -6.01
N THR A 295 -16.40 -10.06 -6.22
CA THR A 295 -15.83 -8.72 -6.44
C THR A 295 -15.04 -8.27 -5.20
N LEU A 296 -13.83 -7.73 -5.41
CA LEU A 296 -13.02 -7.17 -4.32
C LEU A 296 -13.82 -6.10 -3.57
N LYS A 297 -14.03 -6.33 -2.27
CA LYS A 297 -14.64 -5.34 -1.38
C LYS A 297 -13.61 -4.24 -1.11
N ILE A 298 -13.97 -2.97 -1.30
CA ILE A 298 -13.09 -1.83 -1.00
C ILE A 298 -13.65 -1.00 0.17
N ASP A 299 -14.95 -1.11 0.44
CA ASP A 299 -15.63 -0.32 1.46
C ASP A 299 -15.46 -0.97 2.85
N TYR A 300 -14.32 -0.68 3.47
CA TYR A 300 -14.01 -1.07 4.84
C TYR A 300 -14.09 0.14 5.75
N ASP A 301 -14.92 0.03 6.77
CA ASP A 301 -14.88 0.92 7.92
C ASP A 301 -13.82 0.42 8.91
N PHE A 302 -13.16 1.35 9.59
CA PHE A 302 -12.16 1.05 10.60
C PHE A 302 -12.11 2.14 11.67
N GLU A 303 -11.58 1.80 12.84
CA GLU A 303 -11.28 2.77 13.89
C GLU A 303 -9.77 2.98 14.00
N VAL A 304 -9.40 4.22 14.30
CA VAL A 304 -8.03 4.56 14.71
C VAL A 304 -8.05 4.85 16.21
N LEU A 305 -7.51 3.91 16.97
CA LEU A 305 -7.45 3.97 18.43
C LEU A 305 -6.09 4.51 18.85
N VAL A 306 -6.09 5.38 19.87
CA VAL A 306 -4.89 5.98 20.46
C VAL A 306 -4.61 5.41 21.84
N LYS A 307 -3.37 5.58 22.29
CA LYS A 307 -2.78 5.05 23.53
C LYS A 307 -3.68 5.14 24.77
N ASP A 308 -4.55 6.15 24.88
CA ASP A 308 -5.38 6.43 26.06
C ASP A 308 -6.38 5.32 26.47
N ARG A 309 -6.46 4.18 25.77
CA ARG A 309 -7.45 3.12 26.03
C ARG A 309 -6.94 1.79 26.59
N ASN A 310 -5.65 1.61 26.92
CA ASN A 310 -5.07 0.27 27.21
C ASN A 310 -5.28 -0.76 26.08
N VAL A 311 -5.71 -0.31 24.89
CA VAL A 311 -6.00 -1.16 23.71
C VAL A 311 -4.80 -1.23 22.77
N VAL A 312 -3.89 -0.26 22.86
CA VAL A 312 -2.70 -0.19 22.00
C VAL A 312 -1.58 -1.01 22.65
N ALA A 313 -1.05 -1.97 21.91
CA ALA A 313 0.05 -2.82 22.38
C ALA A 313 1.32 -2.00 22.67
N LYS A 314 2.16 -2.50 23.58
CA LYS A 314 3.48 -1.91 23.88
C LYS A 314 4.29 -1.70 22.59
N GLY A 315 4.99 -0.57 22.48
CA GLY A 315 5.72 -0.16 21.28
C GLY A 315 4.87 0.48 20.17
N CYS A 316 3.53 0.50 20.30
CA CYS A 316 2.63 1.13 19.32
C CYS A 316 2.06 2.45 19.88
N CYS A 317 1.83 3.44 19.00
CA CYS A 317 1.14 4.69 19.38
C CYS A 317 -0.34 4.69 18.99
N ILE A 318 -0.69 3.87 17.99
CA ILE A 318 -2.06 3.69 17.51
C ILE A 318 -2.39 2.22 17.35
N LYS A 319 -3.68 1.91 17.18
CA LYS A 319 -4.15 0.66 16.61
C LYS A 319 -5.21 0.97 15.55
N VAL A 320 -4.95 0.56 14.32
CA VAL A 320 -5.98 0.49 13.26
C VAL A 320 -6.69 -0.84 13.39
N ALA A 321 -8.01 -0.80 13.45
CA ALA A 321 -8.80 -1.91 13.96
C ALA A 321 -10.20 -1.96 13.36
N GLU A 322 -10.79 -3.15 13.34
CA GLU A 322 -12.20 -3.34 12.99
C GLU A 322 -13.10 -2.51 13.94
N PRO A 323 -14.14 -1.84 13.42
CA PRO A 323 -15.07 -1.10 14.26
C PRO A 323 -15.78 -1.99 15.28
N TYR A 324 -16.31 -1.38 16.34
CA TYR A 324 -17.11 -2.02 17.40
C TYR A 324 -16.35 -2.96 18.34
N VAL A 325 -15.59 -3.95 17.85
CA VAL A 325 -14.96 -5.00 18.68
C VAL A 325 -14.16 -4.39 19.83
N TRP A 326 -13.35 -3.37 19.54
CA TRP A 326 -12.48 -2.75 20.52
C TRP A 326 -13.19 -1.84 21.52
N ARG A 327 -14.38 -1.33 21.19
CA ARG A 327 -15.21 -0.60 22.14
C ARG A 327 -15.66 -1.50 23.29
N PHE A 328 -15.89 -2.79 23.03
CA PHE A 328 -16.26 -3.77 24.05
C PHE A 328 -15.06 -4.33 24.81
N VAL A 329 -13.92 -4.55 24.15
CA VAL A 329 -12.69 -4.98 24.83
C VAL A 329 -12.24 -3.96 25.88
N ALA A 330 -12.29 -2.66 25.58
CA ALA A 330 -11.98 -1.60 26.55
C ALA A 330 -12.91 -1.64 27.78
N LEU A 331 -14.21 -1.90 27.59
CA LEU A 331 -15.19 -2.03 28.67
C LEU A 331 -14.93 -3.26 29.56
N ILE A 332 -14.47 -4.38 28.97
CA ILE A 332 -14.14 -5.60 29.72
C ILE A 332 -12.86 -5.40 30.52
N ILE A 333 -11.82 -4.80 29.94
CA ILE A 333 -10.55 -4.53 30.63
C ILE A 333 -10.77 -3.58 31.82
N GLN A 334 -11.62 -2.55 31.67
CA GLN A 334 -11.97 -1.66 32.77
C GLN A 334 -12.71 -2.37 33.93
N ARG A 335 -13.42 -3.47 33.67
CA ARG A 335 -14.13 -4.26 34.71
C ARG A 335 -13.27 -5.28 35.43
N ILE A 336 -12.08 -5.59 34.93
CA ILE A 336 -11.14 -6.56 35.54
C ILE A 336 -10.13 -5.87 36.47
N ILE A 337 -9.99 -4.54 36.37
CA ILE A 337 -9.04 -3.73 37.15
C ILE A 337 -9.69 -3.09 38.40
N TYR A 338 -10.99 -3.34 38.61
CA TYR A 338 -11.72 -3.08 39.86
C TYR A 338 -12.29 -4.40 40.38
#